data_AF-A0AAW0LZQ5-F1
#
_entry.id   AF-A0AAW0LZQ5-F1
#
_cell.length_a   1.000
_cell.length_b   1.000
_cell.length_c   1.000
_cell.angle_alpha   90.00
_cell.angle_beta   90.00
_cell.angle_gamma   90.00
#
_symmetry.space_group_name_H-M   'P 1'
#
loop_
_entity.id
_entity.type
_entity.pdbx_description
1 polymer ?
#
loop_
_entity_poly.entity_id
_entity_poly.type
_entity_poly.pdbx_seq_one_letter_code
_entity_poly.pdbx_strand_id
1 'polypeptide(L)' 'MSLCTKISLALIFLVGLAQLHTSHAQNSQQDYLSAHNVARAQVGVPNIT' A
#
# COMPACT_ATOMS: atom_id res chain seq x y z
N MET A 1 29.63 -16.19 16.26
CA MET A 1 29.29 -14.95 15.50
C MET A 1 28.53 -15.24 14.21
N SER A 2 29.01 -16.14 13.32
CA SER A 2 28.44 -16.39 11.97
C SER A 2 26.98 -16.89 11.93
N LEU A 3 26.55 -17.78 12.85
CA LEU A 3 25.18 -18.32 12.85
C LEU A 3 24.13 -17.28 13.27
N CYS A 4 24.42 -16.52 14.32
CA CYS A 4 23.53 -15.46 14.80
C CYS A 4 23.27 -14.40 13.73
N THR A 5 24.30 -13.99 12.99
CA THR A 5 24.15 -13.01 11.89
C THR A 5 23.24 -13.53 10.77
N LYS A 6 23.32 -14.82 10.42
CA LYS A 6 22.46 -15.43 9.39
C LYS A 6 20.99 -15.49 9.82
N ILE A 7 20.74 -15.83 11.09
CA ILE A 7 19.40 -15.86 11.67
C ILE A 7 18.81 -14.45 11.72
N SER A 8 19.57 -13.47 12.20
CA SER A 8 19.13 -12.07 12.24
C SER A 8 18.77 -11.55 10.85
N LEU A 9 19.57 -11.87 9.83
CA LEU A 9 19.29 -11.48 8.45
C LEU A 9 18.00 -12.12 7.92
N ALA A 10 17.78 -13.41 8.18
CA ALA A 10 16.55 -14.11 7.77
C ALA A 10 15.30 -13.50 8.45
N LEU A 11 15.40 -13.12 9.72
CA LEU A 11 14.32 -12.45 10.45
C LEU A 11 14.00 -11.06 9.87
N ILE A 12 15.04 -10.28 9.50
CA ILE A 12 14.85 -8.98 8.83
C ILE A 12 14.09 -9.15 7.51
N PHE A 13 14.46 -10.14 6.68
CA PHE A 13 13.75 -10.42 5.45
C PHE A 13 12.30 -10.82 5.69
N LEU A 14 12.06 -11.72 6.65
CA LEU A 14 10.71 -12.19 6.99
C LEU A 14 9.80 -11.03 7.42
N VAL A 15 10.31 -10.15 8.29
CA VAL A 15 9.58 -8.96 8.75
C VAL A 15 9.33 -7.98 7.59
N GLY A 16 10.33 -7.72 6.75
CA GLY A 16 10.17 -6.86 5.58
C GLY A 16 9.14 -7.39 4.57
N LEU A 17 9.15 -8.69 4.28
CA LEU A 17 8.17 -9.36 3.41
C LEU A 17 6.76 -9.30 3.99
N ALA A 18 6.61 -9.50 5.30
CA ALA A 18 5.32 -9.39 5.99
C ALA A 18 4.75 -7.96 5.89
N GLN A 19 5.60 -6.95 6.07
CA GLN A 19 5.20 -5.54 5.95
C GLN A 19 4.81 -5.17 4.51
N LEU A 20 5.53 -5.68 3.50
CA LEU A 20 5.19 -5.47 2.09
C LEU A 20 3.84 -6.11 1.74
N HIS A 21 3.54 -7.30 2.28
CA HIS A 21 2.25 -7.95 2.07
C HIS A 21 1.08 -7.15 2.66
N THR A 22 1.26 -6.55 3.85
CA THR A 22 0.25 -5.71 4.49
C THR A 22 0.21 -4.27 3.99
N SER A 23 1.19 -3.86 3.18
CA SER A 23 1.22 -2.53 2.59
C SER A 23 0.16 -2.44 1.49
N HIS A 24 -1.07 -2.12 1.89
CA HIS A 24 -2.16 -1.70 1.01
C HIS A 24 -1.91 -0.34 0.33
N ALA A 25 -0.65 0.08 0.18
CA ALA A 25 -0.25 1.24 -0.64
C ALA A 25 -0.36 0.93 -2.15
N GLN A 26 -1.28 0.05 -2.54
CA GLN A 26 -1.69 -0.12 -3.92
C GLN A 26 -2.69 1.00 -4.21
N ASN A 27 -2.18 2.17 -4.60
CA ASN A 27 -3.02 3.21 -5.18
C ASN A 27 -3.35 2.80 -6.62
N SER A 28 -4.36 1.95 -6.78
CA SER A 28 -4.93 1.75 -8.10
C SER A 28 -5.41 3.10 -8.65
N GLN A 29 -5.45 3.26 -9.98
CA GLN A 29 -6.05 4.45 -10.59
C GLN A 29 -7.46 4.71 -10.04
N GLN A 30 -8.19 3.64 -9.70
CA GLN A 30 -9.54 3.73 -9.17
C GLN A 30 -9.60 4.37 -7.77
N ASP A 31 -8.57 4.22 -6.94
CA ASP A 31 -8.54 4.83 -5.61
C ASP A 31 -8.50 6.36 -5.70
N TYR A 32 -7.75 6.87 -6.68
CA TYR A 32 -7.74 8.30 -7.00
C TYR A 32 -9.09 8.77 -7.54
N LEU A 33 -9.66 8.04 -8.51
CA LEU A 33 -10.94 8.40 -9.13
C LEU A 33 -12.09 8.40 -8.12
N SER A 34 -12.12 7.40 -7.23
CA SER A 34 -13.18 7.24 -6.22
C SER A 34 -13.24 8.45 -5.29
N ALA A 35 -12.11 8.83 -4.67
CA ALA A 35 -12.06 9.97 -3.76
C ALA A 35 -12.44 11.30 -4.44
N HIS A 36 -11.97 11.52 -5.68
CA HIS A 36 -12.28 12.73 -6.44
C HIS A 36 -13.75 12.78 -6.89
N ASN A 37 -14.29 11.67 -7.37
CA ASN A 37 -15.68 11.60 -7.83
C ASN A 37 -16.66 11.81 -6.65
N VAL A 38 -16.32 11.33 -5.45
CA VAL A 38 -17.08 11.67 -4.22
C VAL A 38 -17.13 13.18 -3.99
N ALA A 39 -15.98 13.86 -4.05
CA ALA A 39 -15.94 15.32 -3.87
C ALA A 39 -16.65 16.07 -5.00
N ARG A 40 -16.53 15.62 -6.25
CA ARG A 40 -17.24 16.21 -7.41
C ARG A 40 -18.75 16.09 -7.27
N ALA A 41 -19.26 14.94 -6.83
CA ALA A 41 -20.68 14.73 -6.60
C ALA A 41 -21.25 15.69 -5.54
N GLN A 42 -20.48 16.01 -4.50
CA GLN A 42 -20.90 16.95 -3.44
C GLN A 42 -21.16 18.37 -3.95
N VAL A 43 -20.57 18.74 -5.10
CA VAL A 43 -20.73 20.05 -5.74
C VAL A 43 -21.47 19.96 -7.08
N GLY A 44 -22.16 18.84 -7.36
CA GLY A 44 -22.96 18.67 -8.57
C GLY A 44 -22.15 18.50 -9.86
N VAL A 45 -20.88 18.13 -9.76
CA VAL A 45 -19.98 17.94 -10.90
C VAL A 45 -19.97 16.44 -11.30
N PRO A 46 -20.09 16.09 -12.60
CA PRO A 46 -20.11 14.69 -13.06
C PRO A 46 -18.80 13.93 -12.82
N ASN A 47 -18.84 12.60 -12.75
CA ASN A 47 -17.66 11.75 -12.57
C ASN A 47 -16.68 11.82 -13.76
N ILE A 48 -15.42 11.50 -13.47
CA ILE A 48 -14.35 11.27 -14.46
C ILE A 48 -13.85 9.82 -14.42
N THR A 49 -13.22 9.38 -15.51
CA THR A 49 -12.71 8.01 -15.75
C THR A 49 -11.23 8.01 -16.11
#